data_AF-A0A7C3IR68-F1
#
_entry.id   AF-A0A7C3IR68-F1
#
_cell.length_a   1.000
_cell.length_b   1.000
_cell.length_c   1.000
_cell.angle_alpha   90.00
_cell.angle_beta   90.00
_cell.angle_gamma   90.00
#
_symmetry.space_group_name_H-M   'P 1'
#
loop_
_entity.id
_entity.type
_entity.pdbx_description
1 polymer ?
#
loop_
_entity_poly.entity_id
_entity_poly.type
_entity_poly.pdbx_seq_one_letter_code
_entity_poly.pdbx_strand_id
1 'polypeptide(L)' 'MSHRKTQKTFDCLAYKDRVQREIYDEIRDLTPEEQIAYYNRSAEKGPMAKWWRAIRRASPPERTAAARGR' A
#
# COMPACT_ATOMS: atom_id res chain seq x y z
N MET A 1 -21.49 32.10 8.13
CA MET A 1 -21.23 30.74 8.64
C MET A 1 -19.77 30.65 9.09
N SER A 2 -19.50 30.87 10.38
CA SER A 2 -18.15 30.76 10.95
C SER A 2 -17.74 29.29 10.99
N HIS A 3 -16.67 28.93 10.27
CA HIS A 3 -16.15 27.57 10.28
C HIS A 3 -15.44 27.36 11.63
N ARG A 4 -16.12 26.65 12.54
CA ARG A 4 -15.56 26.25 13.84
C ARG A 4 -14.33 25.40 13.56
N LYS A 5 -13.13 25.92 13.81
CA LYS A 5 -11.89 25.15 13.70
C LYS A 5 -11.97 24.02 14.72
N THR A 6 -12.24 22.80 14.26
CA THR A 6 -12.11 21.61 15.09
C THR A 6 -10.65 21.49 15.49
N GLN A 7 -10.37 21.49 16.79
CA GLN A 7 -9.04 21.17 17.27
C GLN A 7 -8.73 19.74 16.79
N LYS A 8 -7.70 19.59 15.96
CA LYS A 8 -7.26 18.29 15.50
C LYS A 8 -6.56 17.61 16.68
N THR A 9 -7.26 16.69 17.33
CA THR A 9 -6.73 15.86 18.43
C THR A 9 -5.73 14.82 17.92
N PHE A 10 -5.62 14.67 16.60
CA PHE A 10 -4.75 13.72 15.93
C PHE A 10 -3.83 14.44 14.95
N ASP A 11 -2.53 14.29 15.15
CA ASP A 11 -1.51 14.78 14.23
C ASP A 11 -1.28 13.75 13.13
N CYS A 12 -1.94 13.95 11.99
CA CYS A 12 -1.80 13.08 10.83
C CYS A 12 -0.37 13.03 10.29
N LEU A 13 0.40 14.12 10.40
CA LEU A 13 1.74 14.19 9.83
C LEU A 13 2.72 13.41 10.69
N ALA A 14 2.68 13.63 12.01
CA ALA A 14 3.50 12.87 12.95
C ALA A 14 3.17 11.37 12.90
N TYR A 15 1.87 11.03 12.80
CA TYR A 15 1.45 9.64 12.67
C TYR A 15 1.97 9.01 11.36
N LYS A 16 1.85 9.72 10.23
CA LYS A 16 2.35 9.26 8.94
C LYS A 16 3.86 9.03 8.97
N ASP A 17 4.64 9.99 9.51
CA ASP A 17 6.10 9.86 9.60
C ASP A 17 6.49 8.63 10.41
N ARG A 18 5.86 8.45 11.58
CA ARG A 18 6.11 7.29 12.45
C ARG A 18 5.86 5.97 11.72
N VAL A 19 4.68 5.80 11.11
CA VAL A 19 4.32 4.56 10.40
C VAL A 19 5.24 4.32 9.20
N GLN A 20 5.61 5.37 8.46
CA GLN A 20 6.53 5.23 7.33
C GLN A 20 7.94 4.83 7.78
N ARG A 21 8.40 5.33 8.94
CA ARG A 21 9.67 4.94 9.52
C ARG A 21 9.67 3.48 9.98
N GLU A 22 8.61 3.04 10.65
CA GLU A 22 8.43 1.63 11.06
C GLU A 22 8.50 0.70 9.84
N ILE A 23 7.75 1.02 8.77
CA ILE A 23 7.78 0.24 7.53
C ILE A 23 9.18 0.26 6.90
N TYR A 24 9.85 1.42 6.88
CA TYR A 24 11.21 1.54 6.33
C TYR A 24 12.21 0.65 7.08
N ASP A 25 12.19 0.69 8.41
CA ASP A 25 13.09 -0.11 9.24
C ASP A 25 12.87 -1.62 9.02
N GLU A 26 11.64 -2.04 8.72
CA GLU A 26 11.32 -3.44 8.39
C GLU A 26 11.84 -3.89 7.02
N ILE A 27 11.91 -3.00 6.03
CA ILE A 27 12.14 -3.38 4.63
C ILE A 27 13.45 -2.87 4.02
N ARG A 28 14.18 -1.98 4.70
CA ARG A 28 15.37 -1.29 4.16
C ARG A 28 16.48 -2.23 3.69
N ASP A 29 16.59 -3.40 4.30
CA ASP A 29 17.63 -4.40 4.02
C ASP A 29 17.12 -5.53 3.10
N LEU A 30 15.87 -5.46 2.63
CA LEU A 30 15.26 -6.42 1.73
C LEU A 30 15.61 -6.13 0.26
N THR A 31 15.77 -7.19 -0.54
CA THR A 31 15.86 -7.04 -2.00
C THR A 31 14.55 -6.49 -2.59
N PRO A 32 14.56 -5.94 -3.82
CA PRO A 32 13.33 -5.50 -4.48
C PRO A 32 12.24 -6.59 -4.52
N GLU A 33 12.59 -7.84 -4.78
CA GLU A 33 11.66 -8.97 -4.82
C GLU A 33 11.06 -9.26 -3.46
N GLU A 34 11.87 -9.18 -2.41
CA GLU A 34 11.44 -9.36 -1.03
C GLU A 34 10.53 -8.23 -0.55
N GLN A 35 10.80 -6.98 -0.97
CA GLN A 35 9.92 -5.84 -0.72
C GLN A 35 8.57 -6.02 -1.42
N ILE A 36 8.55 -6.46 -2.67
CA ILE A 36 7.31 -6.78 -3.40
C ILE A 36 6.53 -7.87 -2.64
N ALA A 37 7.22 -8.92 -2.20
CA ALA A 37 6.60 -9.99 -1.42
C ALA A 37 6.05 -9.48 -0.07
N TYR A 38 6.75 -8.56 0.59
CA TYR A 38 6.28 -7.89 1.80
C TYR A 38 4.96 -7.15 1.54
N TYR A 39 4.91 -6.28 0.54
CA TYR A 39 3.71 -5.51 0.23
C TYR A 39 2.53 -6.39 -0.17
N ASN A 40 2.78 -7.44 -0.97
CA ASN A 40 1.73 -8.39 -1.34
C ASN A 40 1.14 -9.10 -0.12
N ARG A 41 1.98 -9.58 0.81
CA ARG A 41 1.52 -10.20 2.06
C ARG A 41 0.73 -9.21 2.91
N SER A 42 1.18 -7.96 3.01
CA SER A 42 0.51 -6.92 3.78
C SER A 42 -0.87 -6.57 3.19
N ALA A 43 -0.96 -6.47 1.86
CA ALA A 43 -2.23 -6.22 1.17
C ALA A 43 -3.26 -7.35 1.37
N GLU A 44 -2.80 -8.61 1.46
CA GLU A 44 -3.67 -9.77 1.70
C GLU A 44 -4.16 -9.89 3.14
N LYS A 45 -3.50 -9.25 4.10
CA LYS A 45 -3.88 -9.24 5.52
C LYS A 45 -4.63 -7.98 5.95
N GLY A 46 -4.56 -6.91 5.16
CA GLY A 46 -5.15 -5.62 5.48
C GLY A 46 -6.69 -5.60 5.42
N PRO A 47 -7.31 -4.52 5.92
CA PRO A 47 -8.77 -4.36 5.94
C PRO A 47 -9.40 -4.41 4.54
N MET A 48 -8.61 -4.08 3.50
CA MET A 48 -9.03 -4.10 2.10
C MET A 48 -8.79 -5.46 1.41
N ALA A 49 -8.29 -6.48 2.10
CA ALA A 49 -7.93 -7.76 1.49
C ALA A 49 -9.07 -8.45 0.74
N LYS A 50 -10.30 -8.34 1.24
CA LYS A 50 -11.49 -8.91 0.58
C LYS A 50 -11.77 -8.22 -0.75
N TRP A 51 -11.71 -6.89 -0.76
CA TRP A 51 -11.91 -6.07 -1.94
C TRP A 51 -10.78 -6.30 -2.97
N TRP A 52 -9.53 -6.33 -2.51
CA TRP A 52 -8.36 -6.61 -3.35
C TRP A 52 -8.46 -7.97 -4.06
N ARG A 53 -8.84 -9.02 -3.33
CA ARG A 53 -9.08 -10.36 -3.92
C ARG A 53 -10.21 -10.35 -4.95
N ALA A 54 -11.28 -9.58 -4.71
CA ALA A 54 -12.39 -9.48 -5.64
C ALA A 54 -11.98 -8.82 -6.97
N ILE A 55 -11.17 -7.76 -6.91
CA ILE A 55 -10.62 -7.10 -8.10
C ILE A 55 -9.66 -8.01 -8.85
N ARG A 56 -8.71 -8.64 -8.16
CA ARG A 56 -7.73 -9.54 -8.78
C ARG A 56 -8.39 -10.70 -9.55
N ARG A 57 -9.55 -11.17 -9.08
CA ARG A 57 -10.36 -12.20 -9.75
C ARG A 57 -11.11 -11.66 -10.98
N ALA A 58 -11.46 -10.38 -10.99
CA ALA A 58 -12.20 -9.73 -12.08
C ALA A 58 -11.28 -9.18 -13.18
N SER A 59 -9.99 -8.99 -12.89
CA SER A 59 -8.99 -8.61 -13.88
C SER A 59 -8.73 -9.76 -14.86
N PRO A 60 -8.75 -9.52 -16.19
CA PRO A 60 -8.27 -10.49 -17.17
C PRO A 60 -6.82 -10.89 -16.84
N PRO A 61 -6.38 -12.12 -17.17
CA PRO A 61 -4.97 -12.46 -17.06
C PRO A 61 -4.17 -11.41 -17.85
N GLU A 62 -3.28 -10.73 -17.15
CA GLU A 62 -2.43 -9.68 -17.67
C GLU A 62 -1.78 -10.18 -18.97
N ARG A 63 -1.91 -9.38 -20.04
CA ARG A 63 -1.15 -9.60 -21.27
C ARG A 63 0.33 -9.56 -20.88
N THR A 64 0.92 -10.74 -20.71
CA THR A 64 2.36 -10.96 -20.57
C THR A 64 3.09 -10.06 -21.58
N ALA A 65 4.13 -9.40 -21.11
CA ALA A 65 5.02 -8.53 -21.87
C ALA A 65 5.53 -9.17 -23.18
N ALA A 66 4.73 -9.12 -24.24
CA ALA A 66 5.05 -9.58 -25.58
C ALA A 66 4.47 -8.60 -26.61
N ALA A 67 4.79 -7.31 -26.47
CA ALA A 67 4.45 -6.30 -27.48
C ALA A 67 5.40 -5.09 -27.47
N ARG A 68 6.71 -5.31 -27.31
CA ARG A 68 7.74 -4.34 -27.68
C ARG A 68 8.91 -5.07 -28.34
N GLY A 69 8.61 -5.58 -29.53
CA GLY A 69 9.52 -6.27 -30.42
C GLY A 69 8.90 -6.29 -31.80
N ARG A 70 8.87 -5.12 -32.43
CA ARG A 70 8.79 -4.91 -33.88
C ARG A 70 9.03 -3.43 -34.16
#